data_AF-A0A2Y9R0U0-F1
#
_entry.id   AF-A0A2Y9R0U0-F1
#
_cell.length_a   1.000
_cell.length_b   1.000
_cell.length_c   1.000
_cell.angle_alpha   90.00
_cell.angle_beta   90.00
_cell.angle_gamma   90.00
#
_symmetry.space_group_name_H-M   'P 1'
#
loop_
_entity.id
_entity.type
_entity.pdbx_description
1 polymer ?
#
loop_
_entity_poly.entity_id
_entity_poly.type
_entity_poly.pdbx_seq_one_letter_code
_entity_poly.pdbx_strand_id
1 'polypeptide(L)'
;MCFSSGDADRKHCKFRPDPSIPPVFSALNEDYLGSGWSRGHMAAAGDNKFSTKAMAETFYLSNIVPQNFDNNSGYWNRIEMYCRELTERFEDVWIVSGPLTLPQTGSDGKRTVSYQVIGQDDVAVPSHLYKVILARKSPVSPEPLALGAFVVPNEAIGFQPPLTEFQMSLQDLEKLSGLVFFPRLDRTNTIRNLCAVDTCKLLDFQEFTLYLSTRKIEGASSVLRLEKIMENLKKAGIEPDGHFLSVYEKKLEELKAKEQSGAQERKPS
;
A
#
# COMPACT_ATOMS: atom_id res chain seq x y z
N MET A 1 9.65 -5.97 11.24
CA MET A 1 8.82 -5.23 10.26
C MET A 1 9.04 -3.75 10.47
N CYS A 2 9.65 -3.07 9.50
CA CYS A 2 9.90 -1.64 9.59
C CYS A 2 8.60 -0.85 9.51
N PHE A 3 8.37 -0.03 10.54
CA PHE A 3 7.46 1.09 10.47
C PHE A 3 8.32 2.30 10.14
N SER A 4 7.99 2.99 9.05
CA SER A 4 8.49 4.34 8.79
C SER A 4 8.27 5.17 10.07
N SER A 5 9.34 5.79 10.56
CA SER A 5 9.34 6.44 11.87
C SER A 5 8.62 7.79 11.83
N GLY A 6 7.95 8.14 12.93
CA GLY A 6 7.25 9.41 13.13
C GLY A 6 5.79 9.26 13.57
N ASP A 7 5.27 10.35 14.12
CA ASP A 7 3.99 10.36 14.85
C ASP A 7 2.77 10.68 13.96
N ALA A 8 2.96 10.85 12.65
CA ALA A 8 1.83 11.11 11.76
C ALA A 8 0.84 9.92 11.77
N ASP A 9 -0.43 10.23 12.03
CA ASP A 9 -1.51 9.23 12.06
C ASP A 9 -2.49 9.45 10.90
N ARG A 10 -2.60 8.42 10.05
CA ARG A 10 -3.53 8.38 8.93
C ARG A 10 -4.99 8.55 9.36
N LYS A 11 -5.34 8.22 10.61
CA LYS A 11 -6.69 8.40 11.15
C LYS A 11 -7.12 9.87 11.19
N HIS A 12 -6.16 10.81 11.21
CA HIS A 12 -6.43 12.25 11.16
C HIS A 12 -6.48 12.81 9.74
N CYS A 13 -6.14 12.00 8.73
CA CYS A 13 -6.18 12.39 7.34
C CYS A 13 -7.56 12.08 6.74
N LYS A 14 -8.01 12.92 5.80
CA LYS A 14 -9.27 12.74 5.09
C LYS A 14 -9.03 12.88 3.59
N PHE A 15 -9.62 11.99 2.81
CA PHE A 15 -9.65 12.14 1.37
C PHE A 15 -10.37 13.42 0.99
N ARG A 16 -9.76 14.21 0.12
CA ARG A 16 -10.33 15.45 -0.39
C ARG A 16 -9.77 15.78 -1.77
N PRO A 17 -10.51 16.54 -2.59
CA PRO A 17 -9.99 17.05 -3.86
C PRO A 17 -8.68 17.81 -3.64
N ASP A 18 -7.76 17.69 -4.61
CA ASP A 18 -6.51 18.43 -4.58
C ASP A 18 -6.79 19.91 -4.86
N PRO A 19 -6.43 20.84 -3.95
CA PRO A 19 -6.70 22.27 -4.14
C PRO A 19 -5.92 22.90 -5.30
N SER A 20 -4.91 22.22 -5.85
CA SER A 20 -4.13 22.69 -7.01
C SER A 20 -4.74 22.30 -8.36
N ILE A 21 -5.72 21.38 -8.38
CA ILE A 21 -6.36 20.90 -9.60
C ILE A 21 -7.65 21.72 -9.86
N PRO A 22 -7.85 22.25 -11.09
CA PRO A 22 -9.11 22.91 -11.43
C PRO A 22 -10.31 21.99 -11.15
N PRO A 23 -11.38 22.46 -10.47
CA PRO A 23 -12.49 21.59 -10.04
C PRO A 23 -13.12 20.77 -11.17
N VAL A 24 -13.18 21.31 -12.39
CA VAL A 24 -13.73 20.63 -13.59
C VAL A 24 -12.93 19.40 -14.02
N PHE A 25 -11.72 19.20 -13.50
CA PHE A 25 -10.86 18.05 -13.75
C PHE A 25 -10.52 17.29 -12.46
N SER A 26 -11.17 17.61 -11.34
CA SER A 26 -10.90 17.01 -10.04
C SER A 26 -11.95 15.95 -9.73
N ALA A 27 -11.52 14.77 -9.33
CA ALA A 27 -12.43 13.79 -8.74
C ALA A 27 -12.93 14.26 -7.37
N LEU A 28 -14.11 13.79 -6.98
CA LEU A 28 -14.73 14.04 -5.70
C LEU A 28 -14.86 12.73 -4.88
N ASN A 29 -15.17 12.84 -3.59
CA ASN A 29 -15.35 11.64 -2.76
C ASN A 29 -16.61 10.85 -3.16
N GLU A 30 -17.60 11.57 -3.68
CA GLU A 30 -18.89 11.10 -4.14
C GLU A 30 -18.74 10.14 -5.33
N ASP A 31 -17.72 10.30 -6.17
CA ASP A 31 -17.45 9.38 -7.29
C ASP A 31 -17.03 7.99 -6.81
N TYR A 32 -16.33 7.92 -5.68
CA TYR A 32 -15.86 6.66 -5.10
C TYR A 32 -16.89 6.04 -4.16
N LEU A 33 -17.68 6.85 -3.46
CA LEU A 33 -18.62 6.37 -2.45
C LEU A 33 -19.73 5.53 -3.09
N GLY A 34 -19.81 4.25 -2.73
CA GLY A 34 -20.82 3.33 -3.29
C GLY A 34 -20.51 2.83 -4.70
N SER A 35 -19.36 3.19 -5.28
CA SER A 35 -18.95 2.76 -6.63
C SER A 35 -18.58 1.28 -6.76
N GLY A 36 -18.34 0.60 -5.64
CA GLY A 36 -17.72 -0.73 -5.62
C GLY A 36 -16.19 -0.72 -5.63
N TRP A 37 -15.56 0.45 -5.77
CA TRP A 37 -14.10 0.62 -5.76
C TRP A 37 -13.63 1.38 -4.51
N SER A 38 -12.44 1.03 -4.03
CA SER A 38 -11.78 1.76 -2.95
C SER A 38 -10.96 2.93 -3.48
N ARG A 39 -10.61 3.88 -2.60
CA ARG A 39 -9.64 4.94 -2.88
C ARG A 39 -8.22 4.41 -2.66
N GLY A 40 -7.57 3.98 -3.74
CA GLY A 40 -6.23 3.40 -3.74
C GLY A 40 -5.14 4.46 -3.82
N HIS A 41 -4.20 4.46 -2.87
CA HIS A 41 -3.08 5.41 -2.87
C HIS A 41 -1.98 4.95 -3.83
N MET A 42 -1.42 5.87 -4.63
CA MET A 42 -0.21 5.61 -5.42
C MET A 42 1.06 5.85 -4.59
N ALA A 43 1.16 7.03 -3.95
CA ALA A 43 2.08 7.28 -2.85
C ALA A 43 1.42 6.92 -1.52
N ALA A 44 1.95 5.91 -0.83
CA ALA A 44 1.33 5.37 0.37
C ALA A 44 1.46 6.33 1.55
N ALA A 45 0.38 6.49 2.32
CA ALA A 45 0.41 7.24 3.58
C ALA A 45 1.47 6.70 4.56
N GLY A 46 1.68 5.37 4.54
CA GLY A 46 2.69 4.69 5.35
C GLY A 46 4.09 5.25 5.17
N ASP A 47 4.46 5.70 3.98
CA ASP A 47 5.82 6.17 3.67
C ASP A 47 6.10 7.57 4.25
N ASN A 48 5.06 8.26 4.73
CA ASN A 48 5.10 9.67 5.13
C ASN A 48 4.91 9.87 6.64
N LYS A 49 5.25 8.87 7.46
CA LYS A 49 5.13 8.92 8.93
C LYS A 49 5.90 10.08 9.58
N PHE A 50 6.97 10.52 8.95
CA PHE A 50 7.82 11.61 9.41
C PHE A 50 7.16 13.00 9.33
N SER A 51 6.07 13.16 8.57
CA SER A 51 5.44 14.46 8.34
C SER A 51 3.92 14.34 8.17
N THR A 52 3.17 14.92 9.11
CA THR A 52 1.70 15.01 9.04
C THR A 52 1.23 15.70 7.77
N LYS A 53 1.96 16.73 7.30
CA LYS A 53 1.64 17.43 6.05
C LYS A 53 1.81 16.50 4.85
N ALA A 54 2.96 15.84 4.72
CA ALA A 54 3.22 14.94 3.61
C ALA A 54 2.21 13.78 3.59
N MET A 55 1.89 13.21 4.77
CA MET A 55 0.85 12.19 4.88
C MET A 55 -0.52 12.72 4.44
N ALA A 56 -0.93 13.91 4.88
CA ALA A 56 -2.21 14.49 4.49
C ALA A 56 -2.30 14.76 2.97
N GLU A 57 -1.19 15.15 2.33
CA GLU A 57 -1.12 15.35 0.88
C GLU A 57 -1.27 14.03 0.11
N THR A 58 -0.90 12.87 0.68
CA THR A 58 -1.20 11.56 0.05
C THR A 58 -2.71 11.26 -0.04
N PHE A 59 -3.55 11.96 0.74
CA PHE A 59 -5.00 11.81 0.70
C PHE A 59 -5.68 12.76 -0.31
N TYR A 60 -4.91 13.56 -1.06
CA TYR A 60 -5.47 14.29 -2.20
C TYR A 60 -5.86 13.33 -3.31
N LEU A 61 -7.04 13.54 -3.90
CA LEU A 61 -7.58 12.64 -4.93
C LEU A 61 -6.73 12.62 -6.22
N SER A 62 -5.81 13.58 -6.40
CA SER A 62 -4.77 13.54 -7.44
C SER A 62 -3.77 12.38 -7.28
N ASN A 63 -3.63 11.81 -6.07
CA ASN A 63 -2.81 10.65 -5.76
C ASN A 63 -3.61 9.32 -5.77
N ILE A 64 -4.92 9.37 -6.08
CA ILE A 64 -5.84 8.28 -5.84
C ILE A 64 -6.39 7.70 -7.15
N VAL A 65 -6.49 6.37 -7.20
CA VAL A 65 -7.17 5.64 -8.28
C VAL A 65 -8.27 4.74 -7.71
N PRO A 66 -9.33 4.44 -8.48
CA PRO A 66 -10.28 3.39 -8.10
C PRO A 66 -9.58 2.03 -8.04
N GLN A 67 -9.47 1.44 -6.85
CA GLN A 67 -8.71 0.21 -6.64
C GLN A 67 -9.59 -0.88 -6.01
N ASN A 68 -9.44 -2.12 -6.46
CA ASN A 68 -10.12 -3.26 -5.87
C ASN A 68 -9.78 -3.35 -4.36
N PHE A 69 -10.78 -3.58 -3.51
CA PHE A 69 -10.60 -3.56 -2.05
C PHE A 69 -9.60 -4.60 -1.54
N ASP A 70 -9.63 -5.81 -2.09
CA ASP A 70 -8.73 -6.90 -1.71
C ASP A 70 -7.33 -6.67 -2.27
N ASN A 71 -7.22 -6.08 -3.47
CA ASN A 71 -5.94 -5.65 -4.02
C ASN A 71 -5.26 -4.60 -3.12
N ASN A 72 -6.00 -3.52 -2.81
CA ASN A 72 -5.53 -2.39 -2.01
C ASN A 72 -5.09 -2.84 -0.61
N SER A 73 -5.93 -3.62 0.08
CA SER A 73 -5.64 -4.06 1.44
C SER A 73 -4.74 -5.30 1.53
N GLY A 74 -4.53 -6.01 0.42
CA GLY A 74 -3.78 -7.25 0.32
C GLY A 74 -2.47 -7.11 -0.46
N TYR A 75 -2.47 -7.55 -1.73
CA TYR A 75 -1.24 -7.68 -2.53
C TYR A 75 -0.52 -6.35 -2.76
N TRP A 76 -1.26 -5.26 -3.05
CA TRP A 76 -0.67 -3.94 -3.23
C TRP A 76 0.00 -3.43 -1.95
N ASN A 77 -0.68 -3.56 -0.81
CA ASN A 77 -0.11 -3.22 0.50
C ASN A 77 1.15 -4.07 0.81
N ARG A 78 1.19 -5.36 0.43
CA ARG A 78 2.40 -6.18 0.58
C ARG A 78 3.56 -5.64 -0.27
N ILE A 79 3.31 -5.17 -1.49
CA ILE A 79 4.31 -4.49 -2.32
C ILE A 79 4.78 -3.19 -1.66
N GLU A 80 3.88 -2.38 -1.13
CA GLU A 80 4.24 -1.16 -0.39
C GLU A 80 5.07 -1.46 0.86
N MET A 81 4.77 -2.56 1.57
CA MET A 81 5.56 -3.02 2.71
C MET A 81 6.96 -3.43 2.29
N TYR A 82 7.10 -4.18 1.19
CA TYR A 82 8.40 -4.54 0.61
C TYR A 82 9.21 -3.29 0.23
N CYS A 83 8.56 -2.28 -0.35
CA CYS A 83 9.21 -1.02 -0.69
C CYS A 83 9.80 -0.29 0.53
N ARG A 84 9.08 -0.31 1.67
CA ARG A 84 9.59 0.22 2.94
C ARG A 84 10.70 -0.65 3.52
N GLU A 85 10.59 -1.97 3.38
CA GLU A 85 11.62 -2.90 3.86
C GLU A 85 12.95 -2.71 3.13
N LEU A 86 12.93 -2.31 1.86
CA LEU A 86 14.15 -1.98 1.11
C LEU A 86 15.00 -0.90 1.80
N THR A 87 14.40 0.01 2.58
CA THR A 87 15.17 1.06 3.28
C THR A 87 16.04 0.51 4.42
N GLU A 88 15.89 -0.76 4.80
CA GLU A 88 16.81 -1.44 5.72
C GLU A 88 18.13 -1.85 5.05
N ARG A 89 18.15 -1.91 3.70
CA ARG A 89 19.26 -2.44 2.89
C ARG A 89 19.81 -1.43 1.89
N PHE A 90 19.01 -0.42 1.55
CA PHE A 90 19.33 0.66 0.63
C PHE A 90 19.05 2.00 1.31
N GLU A 91 20.00 2.92 1.30
CA GLU A 91 19.82 4.26 1.89
C GLU A 91 18.79 5.10 1.14
N ASP A 92 18.68 4.93 -0.18
CA ASP A 92 17.70 5.64 -1.00
C ASP A 92 16.87 4.68 -1.86
N VAL A 93 15.55 4.87 -1.83
CA VAL A 93 14.59 4.13 -2.64
C VAL A 93 13.62 5.13 -3.31
N TRP A 94 13.60 5.16 -4.64
CA TRP A 94 12.64 5.93 -5.42
C TRP A 94 11.59 5.02 -6.03
N ILE A 95 10.35 5.46 -5.99
CA ILE A 95 9.21 4.67 -6.41
C ILE A 95 8.32 5.52 -7.31
N VAL A 96 7.97 4.98 -8.48
CA VAL A 96 6.93 5.55 -9.34
C VAL A 96 5.80 4.55 -9.42
N SER A 97 4.58 4.99 -9.10
CA SER A 97 3.37 4.16 -9.18
C SER A 97 2.32 4.84 -10.04
N GLY A 98 1.48 4.05 -10.70
CA GLY A 98 0.37 4.60 -11.46
C GLY A 98 -0.58 3.55 -12.06
N PRO A 99 -1.69 4.03 -12.65
CA PRO A 99 -2.70 3.21 -13.31
C PRO A 99 -2.33 2.82 -14.75
N LEU A 100 -2.90 1.71 -15.23
CA LEU A 100 -2.87 1.27 -16.63
C LEU A 100 -4.24 0.74 -17.08
N THR A 101 -4.63 1.05 -18.31
CA THR A 101 -5.77 0.47 -19.03
C THR A 101 -5.26 -0.34 -20.21
N LEU A 102 -4.99 -1.62 -19.98
CA LEU A 102 -4.36 -2.53 -20.95
C LEU A 102 -5.39 -3.19 -21.88
N PRO A 103 -5.02 -3.49 -23.13
CA PRO A 103 -5.93 -4.12 -24.07
C PRO A 103 -6.17 -5.60 -23.71
N GLN A 104 -7.37 -6.08 -23.98
CA GLN A 104 -7.71 -7.50 -23.98
C GLN A 104 -7.96 -7.98 -25.41
N THR A 105 -7.55 -9.21 -25.72
CA THR A 105 -7.80 -9.83 -27.03
C THR A 105 -9.12 -10.58 -26.98
N GLY A 106 -10.10 -10.14 -27.76
CA GLY A 106 -11.40 -10.81 -27.90
C GLY A 106 -11.28 -12.14 -28.64
N SER A 107 -12.37 -12.92 -28.63
CA SER A 107 -12.46 -14.19 -29.36
C SER A 107 -12.34 -14.03 -30.89
N ASP A 108 -12.59 -12.82 -31.41
CA ASP A 108 -12.41 -12.45 -32.82
C ASP A 108 -10.98 -12.00 -33.16
N GLY A 109 -10.05 -12.07 -32.19
CA GLY A 109 -8.65 -11.66 -32.35
C GLY A 109 -8.42 -10.14 -32.28
N LYS A 110 -9.47 -9.31 -32.15
CA LYS A 110 -9.30 -7.87 -32.01
C LYS A 110 -8.84 -7.52 -30.60
N ARG A 111 -8.01 -6.49 -30.51
CA ARG A 111 -7.53 -5.95 -29.24
C ARG A 111 -8.31 -4.68 -28.90
N THR A 112 -8.96 -4.67 -27.74
CA THR A 112 -9.78 -3.56 -27.28
C THR A 112 -9.36 -3.17 -25.87
N VAL A 113 -9.28 -1.87 -25.61
CA VAL A 113 -9.15 -1.33 -24.25
C VAL A 113 -10.56 -1.01 -23.75
N SER A 114 -10.94 -1.58 -22.62
CA SER A 114 -12.21 -1.32 -21.95
C SER A 114 -11.95 -1.13 -20.46
N TYR A 115 -12.50 -0.06 -19.89
CA TYR A 115 -12.42 0.23 -18.47
C TYR A 115 -13.71 0.90 -18.02
N GLN A 116 -14.07 0.70 -16.75
CA GLN A 116 -15.21 1.37 -16.13
C GLN A 116 -14.83 2.83 -15.83
N VAL A 117 -15.80 3.73 -15.92
CA VAL A 117 -15.75 5.05 -15.28
C VAL A 117 -16.78 5.10 -14.15
N ILE A 118 -16.48 5.79 -13.05
CA ILE A 118 -17.34 5.88 -11.87
C ILE A 118 -17.65 7.33 -11.50
N GLY A 119 -18.81 7.53 -10.87
CA GLY A 119 -19.23 8.85 -10.40
C GLY A 119 -19.82 9.74 -11.48
N GLN A 120 -20.02 11.02 -11.15
CA GLN A 120 -20.48 12.03 -12.12
C GLN A 120 -19.31 12.61 -12.92
N ASP A 121 -18.10 12.53 -12.37
CA ASP A 121 -16.88 13.05 -12.97
C ASP A 121 -16.12 11.99 -13.81
N ASP A 122 -16.77 10.85 -14.09
CA ASP A 122 -16.26 9.76 -14.95
C ASP A 122 -14.82 9.30 -14.61
N VAL A 123 -14.55 9.09 -13.32
CA VAL A 123 -13.22 8.68 -12.84
C VAL A 123 -12.87 7.29 -13.38
N ALA A 124 -11.80 7.19 -14.16
CA ALA A 124 -11.39 5.95 -14.81
C ALA A 124 -10.86 4.90 -13.83
N VAL A 125 -11.41 3.69 -13.91
CA VAL A 125 -10.98 2.52 -13.15
C VAL A 125 -9.87 1.79 -13.93
N PRO A 126 -8.63 1.72 -13.41
CA PRO A 126 -7.57 1.02 -14.12
C PRO A 126 -7.78 -0.49 -14.16
N SER A 127 -7.34 -1.10 -15.25
CA SER A 127 -7.25 -2.58 -15.36
C SER A 127 -6.06 -3.14 -14.57
N HIS A 128 -4.97 -2.38 -14.47
CA HIS A 128 -3.72 -2.78 -13.86
C HIS A 128 -3.09 -1.59 -13.14
N LEU A 129 -2.20 -1.88 -12.18
CA LEU A 129 -1.37 -0.90 -11.50
C LEU A 129 0.09 -1.25 -11.75
N TYR A 130 0.95 -0.24 -11.88
CA TYR A 130 2.38 -0.46 -11.99
C TYR A 130 3.15 0.14 -10.83
N LYS A 131 4.32 -0.44 -10.55
CA LYS A 131 5.33 0.16 -9.68
C LYS A 131 6.72 -0.01 -10.31
N VAL A 132 7.47 1.08 -10.42
CA VAL A 132 8.89 1.08 -10.76
C VAL A 132 9.67 1.45 -9.52
N ILE A 133 10.58 0.57 -9.10
CA ILE A 133 11.41 0.73 -7.91
C ILE A 133 12.85 0.90 -8.37
N LEU A 134 13.49 1.97 -7.92
CA LEU A 134 14.91 2.25 -8.09
C LEU A 134 15.54 2.36 -6.71
N ALA A 135 16.59 1.59 -6.44
CA ALA A 135 17.25 1.58 -5.14
C ALA A 135 18.76 1.82 -5.28
N ARG A 136 19.30 2.63 -4.36
CA ARG A 136 20.73 2.94 -4.23
C ARG A 136 21.20 2.53 -2.85
N LYS A 137 22.29 1.75 -2.79
CA LYS A 137 22.82 1.24 -1.53
C LYS A 137 23.28 2.37 -0.61
N SER A 138 24.11 3.27 -1.13
CA SER A 138 24.45 4.55 -0.50
C SER A 138 24.99 5.52 -1.57
N PRO A 139 24.99 6.85 -1.33
CA PRO A 139 25.54 7.84 -2.27
C PRO A 139 27.02 7.64 -2.59
N VAL A 140 27.76 7.01 -1.67
CA VAL A 140 29.21 6.78 -1.78
C VAL A 140 29.56 5.36 -2.25
N SER A 141 28.57 4.47 -2.37
CA SER A 141 28.80 3.10 -2.81
C SER A 141 29.11 3.06 -4.31
N PRO A 142 30.15 2.31 -4.74
CA PRO A 142 30.41 2.08 -6.16
C PRO A 142 29.47 1.03 -6.76
N GLU A 143 28.60 0.41 -5.96
CA GLU A 143 27.69 -0.60 -6.45
C GLU A 143 26.66 0.01 -7.42
N PRO A 144 26.37 -0.68 -8.55
CA PRO A 144 25.37 -0.18 -9.47
C PRO A 144 23.97 -0.18 -8.84
N LEU A 145 23.15 0.78 -9.28
CA LEU A 145 21.75 0.91 -8.89
C LEU A 145 20.96 -0.37 -9.19
N ALA A 146 19.93 -0.62 -8.39
CA ALA A 146 19.02 -1.74 -8.55
C ALA A 146 17.66 -1.25 -9.05
N LEU A 147 17.09 -1.87 -10.08
CA LEU A 147 15.82 -1.46 -10.69
C LEU A 147 14.89 -2.66 -10.90
N GLY A 148 13.62 -2.49 -10.55
CA GLY A 148 12.54 -3.44 -10.87
C GLY A 148 11.29 -2.71 -11.35
N ALA A 149 10.62 -3.22 -12.37
CA ALA A 149 9.33 -2.74 -12.85
C ALA A 149 8.30 -3.86 -12.74
N PHE A 150 7.15 -3.57 -12.14
CA PHE A 150 6.12 -4.56 -11.84
C PHE A 150 4.75 -4.05 -12.30
N VAL A 151 3.93 -4.95 -12.85
CA VAL A 151 2.55 -4.66 -13.27
C VAL A 151 1.62 -5.72 -12.72
N VAL A 152 0.67 -5.31 -11.89
CA VAL A 152 -0.32 -6.19 -11.25
C VAL A 152 -1.73 -5.85 -11.73
N PRO A 153 -2.63 -6.84 -11.92
CA PRO A 153 -4.02 -6.56 -12.24
C PRO A 153 -4.73 -5.88 -11.05
N ASN A 154 -5.69 -5.01 -11.34
CA ASN A 154 -6.51 -4.32 -10.33
C ASN A 154 -7.66 -5.23 -9.84
N GLU A 155 -7.28 -6.39 -9.31
CA GLU A 155 -8.19 -7.42 -8.81
C GLU A 155 -7.59 -8.13 -7.57
N ALA A 156 -8.35 -9.01 -6.95
CA ALA A 156 -7.87 -9.78 -5.79
C ALA A 156 -6.74 -10.73 -6.20
N ILE A 157 -5.57 -10.58 -5.57
CA ILE A 157 -4.42 -11.46 -5.79
C ILE A 157 -4.05 -12.11 -4.45
N GLY A 158 -4.00 -13.44 -4.43
CA GLY A 158 -3.68 -14.23 -3.24
C GLY A 158 -2.18 -14.26 -2.89
N PHE A 159 -1.80 -15.20 -2.03
CA PHE A 159 -0.41 -15.36 -1.57
C PHE A 159 0.45 -16.26 -2.46
N GLN A 160 -0.16 -16.97 -3.41
CA GLN A 160 0.52 -17.93 -4.29
C GLN A 160 1.52 -17.25 -5.26
N PRO A 161 1.12 -16.26 -6.09
CA PRO A 161 2.04 -15.68 -7.06
C PRO A 161 3.09 -14.78 -6.36
N PRO A 162 4.40 -15.05 -6.51
CA PRO A 162 5.46 -14.17 -6.03
C PRO A 162 5.51 -12.87 -6.84
N LEU A 163 6.16 -11.84 -6.29
CA LEU A 163 6.28 -10.53 -6.95
C LEU A 163 6.94 -10.63 -8.33
N THR A 164 7.88 -11.57 -8.50
CA THR A 164 8.62 -11.79 -9.73
C THR A 164 7.75 -12.26 -10.89
N GLU A 165 6.59 -12.88 -10.64
CA GLU A 165 5.64 -13.23 -11.72
C GLU A 165 5.02 -11.99 -12.37
N PHE A 166 4.97 -10.87 -11.64
CA PHE A 166 4.47 -9.59 -12.13
C PHE A 166 5.59 -8.66 -12.62
N GLN A 167 6.84 -9.13 -12.65
CA GLN A 167 7.97 -8.35 -13.12
C GLN A 167 7.97 -8.27 -14.65
N MET A 168 8.29 -7.09 -15.19
CA MET A 168 8.54 -6.90 -16.62
C MET A 168 9.75 -6.00 -16.87
N SER A 169 10.17 -5.90 -18.13
CA SER A 169 11.23 -4.97 -18.51
C SER A 169 10.75 -3.52 -18.35
N LEU A 170 11.67 -2.61 -18.04
CA LEU A 170 11.35 -1.18 -17.97
C LEU A 170 10.82 -0.68 -19.31
N GLN A 171 11.42 -1.14 -20.41
CA GLN A 171 11.06 -0.74 -21.78
C GLN A 171 9.64 -1.17 -22.16
N ASP A 172 9.21 -2.37 -21.74
CA ASP A 172 7.83 -2.82 -21.99
C ASP A 172 6.84 -1.97 -21.19
N LEU A 173 7.14 -1.66 -19.92
CA LEU A 173 6.28 -0.78 -19.13
C LEU A 173 6.21 0.64 -19.72
N GLU A 174 7.31 1.19 -20.20
CA GLU A 174 7.34 2.50 -20.90
C GLU A 174 6.49 2.46 -22.16
N LYS A 175 6.57 1.37 -22.93
CA LYS A 175 5.73 1.17 -24.11
C LYS A 175 4.24 1.06 -23.77
N LEU A 176 3.90 0.42 -22.66
CA LEU A 176 2.51 0.28 -22.20
C LEU A 176 1.93 1.58 -21.60
N SER A 177 2.75 2.34 -20.87
CA SER A 177 2.33 3.55 -20.16
C SER A 177 2.46 4.83 -21.00
N GLY A 178 3.29 4.82 -22.04
CA GLY A 178 3.66 6.03 -22.79
C GLY A 178 4.58 6.98 -22.00
N LEU A 179 5.16 6.52 -20.88
CA LEU A 179 6.04 7.31 -20.02
C LEU A 179 7.51 6.96 -20.25
N VAL A 180 8.40 7.85 -19.78
CA VAL A 180 9.84 7.56 -19.62
C VAL A 180 10.18 7.70 -18.15
N PHE A 181 10.59 6.60 -17.52
CA PHE A 181 10.91 6.59 -16.09
C PHE A 181 12.38 6.92 -15.86
N PHE A 182 12.65 7.75 -14.85
CA PHE A 182 14.00 8.19 -14.47
C PHE A 182 14.81 8.66 -15.70
N PRO A 183 14.38 9.69 -16.46
CA PRO A 183 15.03 10.10 -17.70
C PRO A 183 16.47 10.61 -17.51
N ARG A 184 16.87 10.95 -16.27
CA ARG A 184 18.24 11.34 -15.90
C ARG A 184 19.13 10.15 -15.53
N LEU A 185 18.59 8.94 -15.46
CA LEU A 185 19.34 7.73 -15.22
C LEU A 185 20.05 7.33 -16.51
N ASP A 186 21.38 7.27 -16.48
CA ASP A 186 22.16 6.78 -17.60
C ASP A 186 22.01 5.25 -17.74
N ARG A 187 21.21 4.84 -18.73
CA ARG A 187 20.92 3.42 -19.02
C ARG A 187 22.03 2.70 -19.76
N THR A 188 23.09 3.40 -20.17
CA THR A 188 24.28 2.77 -20.76
C THR A 188 25.16 2.15 -19.67
N ASN A 189 25.09 2.68 -18.45
CA ASN A 189 25.72 2.07 -17.28
C ASN A 189 24.98 0.80 -16.85
N THR A 190 25.72 -0.09 -16.19
CA THR A 190 25.14 -1.29 -15.60
C THR A 190 24.07 -0.90 -14.56
N ILE A 191 22.84 -1.36 -14.78
CA ILE A 191 21.77 -1.31 -13.77
C ILE A 191 21.42 -2.76 -13.45
N ARG A 192 21.44 -3.13 -12.17
CA ARG A 192 21.14 -4.50 -11.74
C ARG A 192 19.63 -4.69 -11.64
N ASN A 193 19.15 -5.88 -11.98
CA ASN A 193 17.77 -6.26 -11.68
C ASN A 193 17.59 -6.30 -10.15
N LEU A 194 16.60 -5.56 -9.63
CA LEU A 194 16.28 -5.53 -8.21
C LEU A 194 16.07 -6.94 -7.62
N CYS A 195 15.33 -7.81 -8.30
CA CYS A 195 15.05 -9.16 -7.82
C CYS A 195 16.23 -10.13 -7.95
N ALA A 196 17.35 -9.70 -8.55
CA ALA A 196 18.59 -10.45 -8.57
C ALA A 196 19.55 -10.04 -7.43
N VAL A 197 19.39 -8.83 -6.89
CA VAL A 197 20.26 -8.29 -5.82
C VAL A 197 19.56 -8.16 -4.48
N ASP A 198 18.23 -8.18 -4.50
CA ASP A 198 17.34 -8.23 -3.36
C ASP A 198 16.29 -9.35 -3.58
N THR A 199 15.53 -9.68 -2.55
CA THR A 199 14.70 -10.90 -2.54
C THR A 199 13.46 -10.81 -3.41
N CYS A 200 12.91 -9.61 -3.63
CA CYS A 200 11.55 -9.40 -4.14
C CYS A 200 10.52 -10.31 -3.43
N LYS A 201 10.78 -10.67 -2.17
CA LYS A 201 9.91 -11.54 -1.38
C LYS A 201 8.91 -10.66 -0.64
N LEU A 202 7.64 -10.83 -0.98
CA LEU A 202 6.55 -10.25 -0.21
C LEU A 202 6.33 -11.06 1.06
N LEU A 203 5.79 -10.41 2.10
CA LEU A 203 5.33 -11.12 3.30
C LEU A 203 4.39 -12.27 2.93
N ASP A 204 4.60 -13.43 3.55
CA ASP A 204 3.74 -14.58 3.37
C ASP A 204 2.41 -14.42 4.16
N PHE A 205 1.58 -15.46 4.11
CA PHE A 205 0.29 -15.46 4.80
C PHE A 205 0.42 -15.28 6.31
N GLN A 206 1.39 -15.96 6.94
CA GLN A 206 1.56 -15.93 8.39
C GLN A 206 2.07 -14.55 8.82
N GLU A 207 3.13 -14.08 8.16
CA GLU A 207 3.76 -12.79 8.43
C GLU A 207 2.75 -11.64 8.22
N PHE A 208 2.03 -11.63 7.10
CA PHE A 208 1.08 -10.55 6.79
C PHE A 208 -0.15 -10.58 7.70
N THR A 209 -0.66 -11.76 8.04
CA THR A 209 -1.80 -11.89 8.96
C THR A 209 -1.41 -11.46 10.38
N LEU A 210 -0.20 -11.80 10.83
CA LEU A 210 0.34 -11.35 12.10
C LEU A 210 0.45 -9.81 12.11
N TYR A 211 1.05 -9.21 11.08
CA TYR A 211 1.14 -7.75 10.91
C TYR A 211 -0.22 -7.05 11.04
N LEU A 212 -1.20 -7.50 10.26
CA LEU A 212 -2.54 -6.90 10.28
C LEU A 212 -3.23 -7.08 11.63
N SER A 213 -3.00 -8.21 12.28
CA SER A 213 -3.57 -8.50 13.61
C SER A 213 -2.94 -7.58 14.67
N THR A 214 -1.62 -7.37 14.64
CA THR A 214 -0.95 -6.38 15.50
C THR A 214 -1.54 -4.99 15.32
N ARG A 215 -1.75 -4.53 14.07
CA ARG A 215 -2.36 -3.22 13.81
C ARG A 215 -3.81 -3.10 14.28
N LYS A 216 -4.57 -4.19 14.30
CA LYS A 216 -5.95 -4.20 14.82
C LYS A 216 -6.00 -3.98 16.33
N ILE A 217 -4.93 -4.33 17.07
CA ILE A 217 -4.84 -4.13 18.52
C ILE A 217 -4.97 -2.65 18.88
N GLU A 218 -4.25 -1.77 18.17
CA GLU A 218 -4.28 -0.31 18.44
C GLU A 218 -5.69 0.27 18.31
N GLY A 219 -6.52 -0.30 17.42
CA GLY A 219 -7.90 0.09 17.19
C GLY A 219 -8.93 -0.65 18.05
N ALA A 220 -8.51 -1.58 18.91
CA ALA A 220 -9.42 -2.30 19.80
C ALA A 220 -10.00 -1.34 20.84
N SER A 221 -11.32 -1.33 20.94
CA SER A 221 -12.09 -0.43 21.81
C SER A 221 -12.66 -1.11 23.05
N SER A 222 -12.47 -2.43 23.20
CA SER A 222 -12.93 -3.22 24.34
C SER A 222 -12.07 -4.48 24.48
N VAL A 223 -12.01 -5.02 25.70
CA VAL A 223 -11.26 -6.26 25.99
C VAL A 223 -11.76 -7.41 25.12
N LEU A 224 -13.09 -7.55 24.97
CA LEU A 224 -13.70 -8.59 24.11
C LEU A 224 -13.22 -8.51 22.65
N ARG A 225 -13.09 -7.30 22.10
CA ARG A 225 -12.58 -7.12 20.73
C ARG A 225 -11.11 -7.48 20.63
N LEU A 226 -10.33 -7.18 21.66
CA LEU A 226 -8.91 -7.52 21.75
C LEU A 226 -8.71 -9.05 21.81
N GLU A 227 -9.46 -9.75 22.66
CA GLU A 227 -9.45 -11.21 22.76
C GLU A 227 -9.83 -11.89 21.44
N LYS A 228 -10.82 -11.35 20.73
CA LYS A 228 -11.21 -11.85 19.40
C LYS A 228 -10.08 -11.74 18.36
N ILE A 229 -9.19 -10.75 18.47
CA ILE A 229 -8.01 -10.65 17.58
C ILE A 229 -7.07 -11.83 17.84
N MET A 230 -6.77 -12.12 19.12
CA MET A 230 -5.94 -13.27 19.52
C MET A 230 -6.58 -14.60 19.10
N GLU A 231 -7.90 -14.76 19.30
CA GLU A 231 -8.63 -15.98 18.91
C GLU A 231 -8.56 -16.22 17.39
N ASN A 232 -8.76 -15.18 16.59
CA ASN A 232 -8.67 -15.29 15.13
C ASN A 232 -7.26 -15.66 14.67
N LEU A 233 -6.22 -15.13 15.31
CA LEU A 233 -4.83 -15.45 15.01
C LEU A 233 -4.54 -16.93 15.30
N LYS A 234 -4.99 -17.43 16.46
CA LYS A 234 -4.88 -18.85 16.84
C LYS A 234 -5.66 -19.77 15.89
N LYS A 235 -6.87 -19.38 15.48
CA LYS A 235 -7.69 -20.14 14.51
C LYS A 235 -7.02 -20.22 13.13
N ALA A 236 -6.24 -19.21 12.76
CA ALA A 236 -5.43 -19.22 11.54
C ALA A 236 -4.14 -20.08 11.67
N GLY A 237 -3.87 -20.68 12.84
CA GLY A 237 -2.68 -21.48 13.09
C GLY A 237 -1.39 -20.66 13.19
N ILE A 238 -1.50 -19.37 13.57
CA ILE A 238 -0.37 -18.44 13.64
C ILE A 238 -0.02 -18.19 15.10
N GLU A 239 1.25 -18.41 15.46
CA GLU A 239 1.76 -18.11 16.79
C GLU A 239 2.09 -16.61 16.92
N PRO A 240 1.66 -15.93 18.01
CA PRO A 240 2.05 -14.54 18.26
C PRO A 240 3.55 -14.40 18.51
N ASP A 241 4.18 -13.39 17.90
CA ASP A 241 5.56 -13.03 18.20
C ASP A 241 5.65 -12.11 19.44
N GLY A 242 6.88 -11.86 19.91
CA GLY A 242 7.12 -11.01 21.09
C GLY A 242 6.62 -9.57 20.91
N HIS A 243 6.64 -9.04 19.68
CA HIS A 243 6.13 -7.70 19.39
C HIS A 243 4.60 -7.64 19.52
N PHE A 244 3.89 -8.62 18.93
CA PHE A 244 2.44 -8.76 19.06
C PHE A 244 2.05 -8.84 20.54
N LEU A 245 2.70 -9.69 21.33
CA LEU A 245 2.39 -9.88 22.74
C LEU A 245 2.60 -8.59 23.54
N SER A 246 3.70 -7.89 23.31
CA SER A 246 3.98 -6.60 23.97
C SER A 246 2.90 -5.55 23.68
N VAL A 247 2.48 -5.41 22.41
CA VAL A 247 1.43 -4.46 22.02
C VAL A 247 0.06 -4.89 22.57
N TYR A 248 -0.21 -6.20 22.58
CA TYR A 248 -1.44 -6.78 23.13
C TYR A 248 -1.58 -6.51 24.62
N GLU A 249 -0.55 -6.81 25.41
CA GLU A 249 -0.53 -6.64 26.87
C GLU A 249 -0.73 -5.16 27.25
N LYS A 250 0.03 -4.26 26.61
CA LYS A 250 -0.12 -2.82 26.81
C LYS A 250 -1.55 -2.35 26.52
N LYS A 251 -2.17 -2.84 25.45
CA LYS A 251 -3.55 -2.45 25.10
C LYS A 251 -4.57 -3.03 26.06
N LEU A 252 -4.34 -4.25 26.55
CA LEU A 252 -5.21 -4.90 27.53
C LEU A 252 -5.24 -4.12 28.84
N GLU A 253 -4.08 -3.68 29.34
CA GLU A 253 -3.98 -2.83 30.53
C GLU A 253 -4.72 -1.50 30.33
N GLU A 254 -4.51 -0.83 29.19
CA GLU A 254 -5.19 0.42 28.85
C GLU A 254 -6.73 0.27 28.88
N LEU A 255 -7.25 -0.82 28.29
CA LEU A 255 -8.69 -1.06 28.22
C LEU A 255 -9.30 -1.42 29.58
N LYS A 256 -8.61 -2.24 30.38
CA LYS A 256 -9.05 -2.57 31.74
C LYS A 256 -9.08 -1.35 32.66
N ALA A 257 -8.07 -0.48 32.57
CA ALA A 257 -8.04 0.77 33.33
C ALA A 257 -9.22 1.69 32.97
N LYS A 258 -9.59 1.77 31.67
CA LYS A 258 -10.75 2.54 31.20
C LYS A 258 -12.10 1.97 31.66
N GLU A 259 -12.24 0.64 31.71
CA GLU A 259 -13.45 0.00 32.21
C GLU A 259 -13.64 0.24 33.71
N GLN A 260 -12.56 0.23 34.48
CA GLN A 260 -12.59 0.51 35.93
C GLN A 260 -12.92 1.98 36.25
N SER A 261 -12.35 2.94 35.52
CA SER A 261 -12.65 4.37 35.72
C SER A 261 -14.08 4.71 35.31
N GLY A 262 -14.58 4.16 34.20
CA GLY A 262 -15.97 4.33 33.77
C GLY A 262 -17.00 3.68 34.71
N ALA A 263 -16.61 2.66 35.47
CA ALA A 263 -17.44 2.06 36.51
C ALA A 263 -17.50 2.89 37.81
N GLN A 264 -16.46 3.69 38.09
CA GLN A 264 -16.43 4.60 39.25
C GLN A 264 -17.25 5.88 39.01
N GLU A 265 -17.28 6.42 37.78
CA GLU A 265 -18.08 7.61 37.43
C GLU A 265 -19.60 7.35 37.32
N ARG A 266 -20.02 6.08 37.17
CA ARG A 266 -21.44 5.70 37.02
C ARG A 266 -22.15 5.32 38.33
N LYS A 267 -21.50 5.47 39.50
CA LYS A 267 -22.20 5.32 40.79
C LYS A 267 -22.96 6.62 41.11
N PRO A 268 -24.31 6.63 41.14
CA PRO A 268 -25.06 7.78 41.63
C PRO A 268 -24.80 7.95 43.13
N SER A 269 -24.73 9.20 43.57
CA SER A 269 -24.77 9.60 44.98
C SER A 269 -26.10 9.21 45.62
#